data_AF-A0A381S903-F1
#
_entry.id   AF-A0A381S903-F1
#
_cell.length_a   1.000
_cell.length_b   1.000
_cell.length_c   1.000
_cell.angle_alpha   90.00
_cell.angle_beta   90.00
_cell.angle_gamma   90.00
#
_symmetry.space_group_name_H-M   'P 1'
#
loop_
_entity.id
_entity.type
_entity.pdbx_description
1 polymer ?
#
loop_
_entity_poly.entity_id
_entity_poly.type
_entity_poly.pdbx_seq_one_letter_code
_entity_poly.pdbx_strand_id
1 'polypeptide(L)'
;MLTCLGLISLFSISMHQFGDLAITTFTKQLLFLIPAIVGFLTILFIPKYIIHKYIYAAYSLMLILIFVPFFFDTIAGTHRWIKIGLPVGVQPSEFAKWIMVVALARYLSDHNLRIKRFTTILFPIFIALVPAIIILQQPDLGTAIILLTPILPMLYW
;
A
#
# COMPACT_ATOMS: atom_id res chain seq x y z
N MET A 1 -13.66 -13.93 -10.16
CA MET A 1 -14.51 -13.27 -11.18
C MET A 1 -13.99 -11.90 -11.59
N LEU A 2 -13.73 -10.96 -10.68
CA LEU A 2 -13.25 -9.61 -11.03
C LEU A 2 -11.89 -9.62 -11.78
N THR A 3 -10.95 -10.47 -11.36
CA THR A 3 -9.66 -10.66 -12.03
C THR A 3 -9.81 -11.24 -13.44
N CYS A 4 -10.74 -12.17 -13.64
CA CYS A 4 -11.07 -12.74 -14.94
C CYS A 4 -11.67 -11.67 -15.88
N LEU A 5 -12.62 -10.87 -15.39
CA LEU A 5 -13.21 -9.77 -16.17
C LEU A 5 -12.17 -8.71 -16.55
N GLY A 6 -11.23 -8.39 -15.66
CA GLY A 6 -10.11 -7.49 -15.95
C GLY A 6 -9.12 -8.03 -16.98
N LEU A 7 -8.86 -9.35 -16.99
CA LEU A 7 -8.03 -9.97 -18.02
C LEU A 7 -8.71 -9.94 -19.39
N ILE A 8 -10.04 -10.12 -19.43
CA ILE A 8 -10.83 -10.06 -20.67
C ILE A 8 -10.83 -8.64 -21.26
N SER A 9 -10.98 -7.60 -20.43
CA SER A 9 -10.93 -6.21 -20.93
C SER A 9 -9.55 -5.84 -21.46
N LEU A 10 -8.47 -6.28 -20.82
CA LEU A 10 -7.10 -6.04 -21.28
C LEU A 10 -6.75 -6.81 -22.54
N PHE A 11 -7.26 -8.04 -22.68
CA PHE A 11 -7.14 -8.79 -23.92
C PHE A 11 -7.78 -8.00 -25.08
N SER A 12 -8.98 -7.45 -24.87
CA SER A 12 -9.67 -6.63 -25.88
C SER A 12 -8.92 -5.36 -26.29
N ILE A 13 -8.23 -4.70 -25.35
CA ILE A 13 -7.43 -3.49 -25.64
C ILE A 13 -6.12 -3.85 -26.35
N SER A 14 -5.51 -4.98 -25.98
CA SER A 14 -4.24 -5.45 -26.56
C SER A 14 -4.35 -5.84 -28.04
N MET A 15 -5.53 -6.29 -28.48
CA MET A 15 -5.80 -6.62 -29.89
C MET A 15 -5.71 -5.42 -30.83
N HIS A 16 -5.79 -4.18 -30.32
CA HIS A 16 -5.64 -2.97 -31.12
C HIS A 16 -4.19 -2.48 -31.25
N GLN A 17 -3.23 -3.16 -30.60
CA GLN A 17 -1.83 -2.75 -30.47
C GLN A 17 -0.87 -3.68 -31.24
N PHE A 18 -1.31 -4.20 -32.38
CA PHE A 18 -0.66 -5.23 -33.22
C PHE A 18 0.59 -4.73 -34.01
N GLY A 19 1.32 -3.75 -33.48
CA GLY A 19 2.42 -3.07 -34.18
C GLY A 19 3.83 -3.31 -33.64
N ASP A 20 4.01 -3.69 -32.37
CA ASP A 20 5.35 -3.83 -31.78
C ASP A 20 5.50 -5.12 -30.97
N LEU A 21 6.61 -5.84 -31.22
CA LEU A 21 7.07 -7.04 -30.52
C LEU A 21 7.42 -6.83 -29.01
N ALA A 22 6.85 -5.81 -28.37
CA ALA A 22 7.23 -5.37 -27.03
C ALA A 22 6.13 -5.69 -26.00
N ILE A 23 6.40 -6.67 -25.13
CA ILE A 23 5.81 -6.89 -23.79
C ILE A 23 4.45 -6.21 -23.59
N THR A 24 3.40 -6.82 -24.11
CA THR A 24 2.03 -6.30 -24.07
C THR A 24 1.55 -6.15 -22.61
N THR A 25 0.68 -5.17 -22.35
CA THR A 25 0.10 -4.91 -21.00
C THR A 25 -0.51 -6.16 -20.36
N PHE A 26 -1.02 -7.08 -21.19
CA PHE A 26 -1.50 -8.40 -20.78
C PHE A 26 -0.39 -9.28 -20.16
N THR A 27 0.76 -9.37 -20.81
CA THR A 27 1.90 -10.18 -20.35
C THR A 27 2.47 -9.64 -19.04
N LYS A 28 2.48 -8.31 -18.86
CA LYS A 28 2.84 -7.68 -17.58
C LYS A 28 1.87 -8.09 -16.48
N GLN A 29 0.56 -8.02 -16.73
CA GLN A 29 -0.46 -8.38 -15.73
C GLN A 29 -0.41 -9.86 -15.34
N LEU A 30 -0.11 -10.75 -16.29
CA LEU A 30 0.09 -12.18 -16.00
C LEU A 30 1.34 -12.40 -15.14
N LEU A 31 2.43 -11.67 -15.41
CA LEU A 31 3.65 -11.71 -14.61
C LEU A 31 3.41 -11.22 -13.18
N PHE A 32 2.55 -10.23 -12.96
CA PHE A 32 2.19 -9.72 -11.62
C PHE A 32 1.27 -10.66 -10.83
N LEU A 33 0.51 -11.51 -11.51
CA LEU A 33 -0.39 -12.46 -10.86
C LEU A 33 0.39 -13.49 -10.04
N ILE A 34 1.52 -13.97 -10.56
CA ILE A 34 2.38 -14.97 -9.92
C ILE A 34 2.90 -14.50 -8.54
N PRO A 35 3.62 -13.37 -8.41
CA PRO A 35 4.08 -12.88 -7.13
C PRO A 35 2.93 -12.46 -6.22
N ALA A 36 1.78 -12.02 -6.75
CA ALA A 36 0.60 -11.74 -5.93
C ALA A 36 0.03 -13.00 -5.27
N ILE A 37 -0.09 -14.11 -6.01
CA ILE A 37 -0.54 -15.40 -5.46
C ILE A 37 0.47 -15.93 -4.45
N VAL A 38 1.77 -15.87 -4.75
CA VAL A 38 2.82 -16.28 -3.82
C VAL A 38 2.77 -15.44 -2.55
N GLY A 39 2.67 -14.11 -2.67
CA GLY A 39 2.51 -13.20 -1.53
C GLY A 39 1.29 -13.54 -0.68
N PHE A 40 0.14 -13.78 -1.31
CA PHE A 40 -1.08 -14.20 -0.62
C PHE A 40 -0.90 -15.51 0.15
N LEU A 41 -0.32 -16.54 -0.48
CA LEU A 41 -0.05 -17.81 0.18
C LEU A 41 0.91 -17.63 1.37
N THR A 42 2.00 -16.87 1.20
CA THR A 42 2.94 -16.64 2.31
C THR A 42 2.27 -15.98 3.51
N ILE A 43 1.39 -15.00 3.30
CA ILE A 43 0.67 -14.31 4.39
C ILE A 43 -0.28 -15.25 5.11
N LEU A 44 -0.90 -16.21 4.42
CA LEU A 44 -1.78 -17.22 5.05
C LEU A 44 -1.04 -18.12 6.04
N PHE A 45 0.23 -18.42 5.78
CA PHE A 45 1.05 -19.25 6.67
C PHE A 45 1.66 -18.46 7.84
N ILE A 46 1.59 -17.13 7.84
CA ILE A 46 2.13 -16.32 8.93
C ILE A 46 1.12 -16.25 10.09
N PRO A 47 1.47 -16.76 11.28
CA PRO A 47 0.58 -16.67 12.43
C PRO A 47 0.40 -15.22 12.89
N LYS A 48 -0.85 -14.86 13.24
CA LYS A 48 -1.24 -13.50 13.65
C LYS A 48 -0.38 -12.94 14.79
N TYR A 49 0.08 -13.79 15.71
CA TYR A 49 0.98 -13.38 16.80
C TYR A 49 2.28 -12.73 16.30
N ILE A 50 2.89 -13.25 15.23
CA ILE A 50 4.12 -12.69 14.64
C ILE A 50 3.83 -11.32 14.05
N ILE A 51 2.72 -11.19 13.31
CA ILE A 51 2.27 -9.91 12.75
C ILE A 51 2.08 -8.90 13.87
N HIS A 52 1.33 -9.27 14.91
CA HIS A 52 1.15 -8.42 16.08
C HIS A 52 2.51 -8.01 16.63
N LYS A 53 3.41 -8.93 16.98
CA LYS A 53 4.72 -8.61 17.57
C LYS A 53 5.56 -7.61 16.74
N TYR A 54 5.68 -7.82 15.44
CA TYR A 54 6.59 -7.05 14.58
C TYR A 54 5.96 -5.84 13.87
N ILE A 55 4.66 -5.59 14.03
CA ILE A 55 3.99 -4.52 13.25
C ILE A 55 4.58 -3.12 13.49
N TYR A 56 5.01 -2.77 14.70
CA TYR A 56 5.62 -1.46 14.96
C TYR A 56 6.99 -1.31 14.28
N ALA A 57 7.77 -2.41 14.19
CA ALA A 57 9.01 -2.43 13.43
C ALA A 57 8.73 -2.33 11.92
N ALA A 58 7.72 -3.05 11.42
CA ALA A 58 7.28 -2.96 10.03
C ALA A 58 6.77 -1.56 9.66
N TYR A 59 6.04 -0.91 10.56
CA TYR A 59 5.58 0.48 10.40
C TYR A 59 6.76 1.45 10.31
N SER A 60 7.75 1.31 11.19
CA SER A 60 8.96 2.15 11.16
C SER A 60 9.74 1.96 9.86
N LEU A 61 9.90 0.71 9.41
CA LEU A 61 10.54 0.40 8.13
C LEU A 61 9.76 0.96 6.94
N MET A 62 8.43 0.91 7.01
CA MET A 62 7.53 1.44 5.99
C MET A 62 7.64 2.96 5.87
N LEU A 63 7.79 3.70 6.98
CA LEU A 63 8.04 5.14 6.93
C LEU A 63 9.32 5.45 6.15
N ILE A 64 10.40 4.71 6.42
CA ILE A 64 11.66 4.83 5.67
C ILE A 64 11.43 4.52 4.19
N LEU A 65 10.66 3.47 3.88
CA LEU A 65 10.39 3.06 2.51
C LEU A 65 9.57 4.09 1.72
N ILE A 66 8.68 4.84 2.37
CA ILE A 66 7.99 5.97 1.74
C ILE A 66 8.97 7.12 1.45
N PHE A 67 10.06 7.27 2.18
CA PHE A 67 11.08 8.28 1.84
C PHE A 67 11.97 7.88 0.65
N VAL A 68 12.10 6.59 0.36
CA VAL A 68 12.99 6.09 -0.71
C VAL A 68 12.68 6.68 -2.10
N PRO A 69 11.41 6.80 -2.57
CA PRO A 69 11.07 7.41 -3.85
C PRO A 69 11.60 8.83 -4.09
N PHE A 70 11.86 9.62 -3.04
CA PHE A 70 12.40 10.97 -3.18
C PHE A 70 13.83 10.99 -3.74
N PHE A 71 14.57 9.89 -3.62
CA PHE A 71 15.93 9.74 -4.15
C PHE A 71 15.98 9.25 -5.60
N PHE A 72 14.84 8.92 -6.21
CA PHE A 72 14.74 8.44 -7.59
C PHE A 72 14.10 9.49 -8.51
N ASP A 73 14.42 9.39 -9.80
CA ASP A 73 13.88 10.28 -10.82
C ASP A 73 12.35 10.29 -10.84
N THR A 74 11.78 11.48 -11.00
CA THR A 74 10.33 11.66 -11.11
C THR A 74 9.79 10.96 -12.34
N ILE A 75 8.74 10.15 -12.17
CA ILE A 75 7.98 9.59 -13.29
C ILE A 75 6.70 10.41 -13.40
N ALA A 76 6.49 11.03 -14.56
CA ALA A 76 5.37 11.94 -14.81
C ALA A 76 5.26 13.09 -13.77
N GLY A 77 6.40 13.62 -13.31
CA GLY A 77 6.46 14.71 -12.32
C GLY A 77 6.17 14.28 -10.88
N THR A 78 6.15 12.98 -10.58
CA THR A 78 5.86 12.45 -9.24
C THR A 78 6.90 11.43 -8.77
N HIS A 79 7.31 11.53 -7.50
CA HIS A 79 8.21 10.59 -6.82
C HIS A 79 7.42 9.43 -6.20
N ARG A 80 6.67 8.69 -7.01
CA ARG A 80 5.76 7.63 -6.50
C ARG A 80 6.27 6.21 -6.77
N TRP A 81 7.10 6.06 -7.80
CA TRP A 81 7.45 4.76 -8.35
C TRP A 81 8.96 4.53 -8.22
N ILE A 82 9.34 3.46 -7.54
CA ILE A 82 10.72 3.00 -7.51
C ILE A 82 10.93 2.08 -8.72
N LYS A 83 11.67 2.53 -9.74
CA LYS A 83 12.08 1.70 -10.88
C LYS A 83 13.41 1.03 -10.57
N ILE A 84 13.37 -0.25 -10.19
CA ILE A 84 14.58 -1.05 -9.90
C ILE A 84 15.11 -1.71 -11.18
N GLY A 85 15.30 -0.94 -12.25
CA GLY A 85 15.83 -1.42 -13.55
C GLY A 85 14.96 -2.42 -14.33
N LEU A 86 13.90 -2.96 -13.73
CA LEU A 86 12.89 -3.78 -14.39
C LEU A 86 11.79 -2.90 -15.03
N PRO A 87 11.00 -3.40 -15.99
CA PRO A 87 9.81 -2.70 -16.52
C PRO A 87 8.67 -2.55 -15.49
N VAL A 88 8.94 -2.88 -14.23
CA VAL A 88 8.04 -2.90 -13.09
C VAL A 88 8.47 -1.83 -12.10
N GLY A 89 7.55 -0.93 -11.76
CA GLY A 89 7.75 -0.01 -10.65
C GLY A 89 7.07 -0.55 -9.40
N VAL A 90 7.70 -0.38 -8.24
CA VAL A 90 7.10 -0.68 -6.94
C VAL A 90 6.63 0.64 -6.32
N GLN A 91 5.38 0.66 -5.84
CA GLN A 91 4.79 1.83 -5.18
C GLN A 91 4.75 1.58 -3.65
N PRO A 92 5.63 2.22 -2.85
CA PRO A 92 5.68 2.04 -1.40
C PRO A 92 4.37 2.39 -0.69
N SER A 93 3.62 3.34 -1.23
CA SER A 93 2.35 3.80 -0.66
C SER A 93 1.22 2.78 -0.75
N GLU A 94 1.36 1.72 -1.56
CA GLU A 94 0.44 0.58 -1.51
C GLU A 94 0.67 -0.25 -0.24
N PHE A 95 1.92 -0.59 0.08
CA PHE A 95 2.28 -1.28 1.32
C PHE A 95 1.94 -0.46 2.56
N ALA A 96 2.06 0.86 2.44
CA ALA A 96 1.72 1.81 3.49
C ALA A 96 0.31 1.63 4.03
N LYS A 97 -0.69 1.48 3.15
CA LYS A 97 -2.11 1.39 3.52
C LYS A 97 -2.37 0.23 4.48
N TRP A 98 -1.87 -0.95 4.16
CA TRP A 98 -2.17 -2.16 4.95
C TRP A 98 -1.36 -2.20 6.25
N ILE A 99 -0.08 -1.82 6.22
CA ILE A 99 0.77 -1.79 7.41
C ILE A 99 0.23 -0.77 8.43
N MET A 100 -0.19 0.41 7.96
CA MET A 100 -0.80 1.44 8.79
C MET A 100 -2.08 0.94 9.45
N VAL A 101 -2.99 0.32 8.69
CA VAL A 101 -4.26 -0.23 9.20
C VAL A 101 -4.02 -1.27 10.30
N VAL A 102 -3.07 -2.18 10.10
CA VAL A 102 -2.76 -3.23 11.09
C VAL A 102 -2.04 -2.65 12.32
N ALA A 103 -1.16 -1.67 12.13
CA ALA A 103 -0.50 -0.96 13.23
C ALA A 103 -1.52 -0.19 14.09
N LEU A 104 -2.46 0.49 13.45
CA LEU A 104 -3.56 1.19 14.11
C LEU A 104 -4.44 0.20 14.89
N ALA A 105 -4.86 -0.89 14.25
CA ALA A 105 -5.66 -1.93 14.88
C ALA A 105 -4.96 -2.54 16.11
N ARG A 106 -3.65 -2.81 16.04
CA ARG A 106 -2.88 -3.27 17.21
C ARG A 106 -2.88 -2.23 18.32
N TYR A 107 -2.62 -0.97 17.99
CA TYR A 107 -2.57 0.10 18.99
C TYR A 107 -3.91 0.25 19.74
N LEU A 108 -5.03 0.26 19.00
CA LEU A 108 -6.37 0.32 19.58
C LEU A 108 -6.69 -0.92 20.43
N SER A 109 -6.32 -2.11 19.95
CA SER A 109 -6.54 -3.37 20.67
C SER A 109 -5.75 -3.47 21.97
N ASP A 110 -4.47 -3.06 21.98
CA ASP A 110 -3.60 -3.15 23.16
C ASP A 110 -4.02 -2.13 24.24
N HIS A 111 -4.51 -0.95 23.85
CA HIS A 111 -4.88 0.11 24.79
C HIS A 111 -6.34 0.06 25.24
N ASN A 112 -7.12 -0.93 24.76
CA ASN A 112 -8.54 -1.16 25.07
C ASN A 112 -9.29 0.17 25.27
N LEU A 113 -9.14 1.04 24.27
CA LEU A 113 -9.37 2.47 24.38
C LEU A 113 -10.81 2.74 24.81
N ARG A 114 -11.02 2.87 26.12
CA ARG A 114 -12.20 3.59 26.60
C ARG A 114 -12.04 5.00 26.04
N ILE A 115 -12.91 5.37 25.10
CA ILE A 115 -13.04 6.68 24.45
C ILE A 115 -13.45 7.76 25.49
N LYS A 116 -12.71 7.83 26.60
CA LYS A 116 -12.97 8.69 27.75
C LYS A 116 -11.90 9.76 27.90
N ARG A 117 -10.77 9.66 27.20
CA ARG A 117 -9.70 10.65 27.21
C ARG A 117 -9.36 11.10 25.79
N PHE A 118 -9.47 12.40 25.54
CA PHE A 118 -9.10 13.05 24.28
C PHE A 118 -7.65 12.75 23.86
N THR A 119 -6.74 12.61 24.84
CA THR A 119 -5.32 12.28 24.59
C THR A 119 -5.14 10.93 23.89
N THR A 120 -6.05 9.98 24.10
CA THR A 120 -5.93 8.64 23.52
C THR A 120 -6.50 8.53 22.10
N ILE A 121 -7.26 9.53 21.67
CA ILE A 121 -7.72 9.70 20.28
C ILE A 121 -6.63 10.37 19.43
N LEU A 122 -5.80 11.22 20.04
CA LEU A 122 -4.78 11.99 19.33
C LEU A 122 -3.64 11.10 18.79
N PHE A 123 -3.27 10.04 19.50
CA PHE A 123 -2.16 9.16 19.13
C PHE A 123 -2.44 8.30 17.86
N PRO A 124 -3.63 7.65 17.72
CA PRO A 124 -4.04 6.99 16.47
C PRO A 124 -4.05 7.94 15.27
N ILE A 125 -4.56 9.17 15.47
CA ILE A 125 -4.56 10.20 14.42
C ILE A 125 -3.13 10.52 14.01
N PHE A 126 -2.21 10.66 14.97
CA PHE A 126 -0.82 10.94 14.68
C PHE A 126 -0.14 9.82 13.87
N ILE A 127 -0.38 8.55 14.22
CA ILE A 127 0.13 7.37 13.49
C ILE A 127 -0.32 7.39 12.02
N ALA A 128 -1.51 7.89 11.74
CA ALA A 128 -2.03 7.98 10.39
C ALA A 128 -1.56 9.23 9.63
N LEU A 129 -1.44 10.35 10.35
CA LEU A 129 -1.08 11.64 9.78
C LEU A 129 0.37 11.67 9.28
N VAL A 130 1.30 11.03 10.01
CA VAL A 130 2.72 10.98 9.64
C VAL A 130 2.93 10.43 8.22
N PRO A 131 2.48 9.21 7.87
CA PRO A 131 2.66 8.69 6.51
C PRO A 131 1.84 9.46 5.47
N ALA A 132 0.67 9.99 5.84
CA ALA A 132 -0.14 10.80 4.93
C ALA A 132 0.58 12.08 4.50
N ILE A 133 1.24 12.80 5.43
CA ILE A 133 2.02 14.00 5.12
C ILE A 133 3.19 13.69 4.17
N ILE A 134 3.91 12.59 4.42
CA ILE A 134 5.03 12.19 3.56
C ILE A 134 4.53 11.87 2.14
N ILE A 135 3.36 11.25 2.00
CA ILE A 135 2.77 10.92 0.70
C ILE A 135 2.19 12.17 0.00
N LEU A 136 1.70 13.15 0.75
CA LEU A 136 1.31 14.45 0.18
C LEU A 136 2.49 15.16 -0.48
N GLN A 137 3.70 14.99 0.06
CA GLN A 137 4.93 15.49 -0.55
C GLN A 137 5.33 14.75 -1.83
N GLN A 138 4.73 13.58 -2.13
CA GLN A 138 4.90 12.81 -3.39
C GLN A 138 3.87 13.21 -4.48
N PRO A 139 3.44 14.47 -4.46
CA PRO A 139 2.19 14.98 -5.01
C PRO A 139 0.98 14.03 -5.05
N ASP A 140 0.83 13.08 -4.13
CA ASP A 140 -0.10 11.94 -4.28
C ASP A 140 -1.36 12.06 -3.40
N LEU A 141 -2.17 13.08 -3.68
CA LEU A 141 -3.36 13.45 -2.88
C LEU A 141 -4.35 12.30 -2.67
N GLY A 142 -4.64 11.53 -3.74
CA GLY A 142 -5.60 10.42 -3.66
C GLY A 142 -5.15 9.36 -2.65
N THR A 143 -3.87 9.00 -2.68
CA THR A 143 -3.31 7.98 -1.79
C THR A 143 -3.26 8.45 -0.32
N ALA A 144 -2.96 9.74 -0.10
CA ALA A 144 -2.97 10.33 1.24
C ALA A 144 -4.37 10.31 1.87
N ILE A 145 -5.41 10.66 1.11
CA ILE A 145 -6.80 10.61 1.59
C ILE A 145 -7.20 9.18 1.94
N ILE A 146 -6.88 8.21 1.08
CA ILE A 146 -7.18 6.78 1.32
C ILE A 146 -6.50 6.27 2.59
N LEU A 147 -5.32 6.78 2.94
CA LEU A 147 -4.63 6.44 4.19
C LEU A 147 -5.29 7.02 5.44
N LEU A 148 -5.97 8.17 5.32
CA LEU A 148 -6.67 8.80 6.44
C LEU A 148 -8.08 8.21 6.65
N THR A 149 -8.74 7.75 5.59
CA THR A 149 -10.09 7.16 5.65
C THR A 149 -10.29 6.08 6.73
N PRO A 150 -9.37 5.11 6.95
CA PRO A 150 -9.54 4.03 7.92
C PRO A 150 -9.56 4.50 9.39
N ILE A 151 -9.07 5.71 9.69
CA ILE A 151 -9.06 6.25 11.05
C ILE A 151 -10.49 6.39 11.58
N LEU A 152 -11.40 6.92 10.75
CA LEU A 152 -12.79 7.16 11.13
C LEU A 152 -13.47 5.88 11.62
N PRO A 153 -13.62 4.81 10.80
CA PRO A 153 -14.32 3.60 11.24
C PRO A 153 -13.62 2.90 12.41
N MET A 154 -12.28 2.99 12.52
CA MET A 154 -11.56 2.37 13.64
C MET A 154 -11.74 3.10 14.96
N LEU A 155 -11.92 4.43 14.95
CA LEU A 155 -12.13 5.20 16.16
C LEU A 155 -13.57 5.11 16.70
N TYR A 156 -14.53 4.82 15.81
CA TYR A 156 -15.95 4.66 16.16
C TYR A 156 -16.31 3.24 16.65
N TRP A 157 -15.37 2.29 16.63
CA TRP A 157 -15.54 0.92 17.11
C TRP A 157 -15.08 0.79 18.56
#